data_AF-A0A2T2RLL2-F1
#
_entry.id   AF-A0A2T2RLL2-F1
#
_cell.length_a   1.000
_cell.length_b   1.000
_cell.length_c   1.000
_cell.angle_alpha   90.00
_cell.angle_beta   90.00
_cell.angle_gamma   90.00
#
_symmetry.space_group_name_H-M   'P 1'
#
loop_
_entity.id
_entity.type
_entity.pdbx_description
1 polymer ?
#
loop_
_entity_poly.entity_id
_entity_poly.type
_entity_poly.pdbx_seq_one_letter_code
_entity_poly.pdbx_strand_id
1 'polypeptide(L)'
;MCQLPDLKEKPNFYSQKLQLPELKEDLVKLKWSGEWWDFSGVYSTMLQNACKRVENAYKRFVRGDKNGTRSGKPRFKSQSRYRTLVFDGAKNNWLKFCTINGRWLYLNLPKLGLVKVRSHRPLPVGFTLKQVRRLCSMMSVFGNIPLIPSSLLG
;
A
#
# COMPACT_ATOMS: atom_id res chain seq x y z
N MET A 1 -22.86 18.34 -8.10
CA MET A 1 -22.50 17.74 -6.79
C MET A 1 -22.83 16.26 -6.85
N CYS A 2 -21.83 15.39 -7.00
CA CYS A 2 -22.06 13.94 -7.12
C CYS A 2 -22.51 13.37 -5.77
N GLN A 3 -23.68 12.72 -5.74
CA GLN A 3 -24.16 12.02 -4.54
C GLN A 3 -23.36 10.73 -4.38
N LEU A 4 -22.62 10.62 -3.28
CA LEU A 4 -21.98 9.36 -2.89
C LEU A 4 -23.07 8.37 -2.46
N PRO A 5 -22.94 7.08 -2.80
CA PRO A 5 -23.88 6.07 -2.34
C PRO A 5 -23.82 5.93 -0.80
N ASP A 6 -24.90 5.40 -0.23
CA ASP A 6 -25.00 5.18 1.21
C ASP A 6 -23.86 4.29 1.71
N LEU A 7 -23.13 4.82 2.69
CA LEU A 7 -21.96 4.16 3.25
C LEU A 7 -22.41 3.06 4.23
N LYS A 8 -21.76 1.90 4.15
CA LYS A 8 -21.96 0.82 5.12
C LYS A 8 -21.58 1.30 6.52
N GLU A 9 -22.45 1.08 7.51
CA GLU A 9 -22.26 1.57 8.87
C GLU A 9 -21.00 1.01 9.53
N LYS A 10 -20.75 -0.30 9.41
CA LYS A 10 -19.59 -0.97 10.02
C LYS A 10 -18.76 -1.69 8.95
N PRO A 11 -17.82 -0.99 8.29
CA PRO A 11 -16.95 -1.60 7.30
C PRO A 11 -15.98 -2.59 7.96
N ASN A 12 -16.17 -3.89 7.72
CA ASN A 12 -15.24 -4.95 8.16
C ASN A 12 -14.30 -5.35 7.01
N PHE A 13 -13.01 -5.53 7.31
CA PHE A 13 -12.00 -5.93 6.33
C PHE A 13 -12.37 -7.20 5.58
N TYR A 14 -12.83 -8.24 6.29
CA TYR A 14 -13.21 -9.51 5.66
C TYR A 14 -14.35 -9.34 4.65
N SER A 15 -15.39 -8.58 5.01
CA SER A 15 -16.52 -8.31 4.12
C SER A 15 -16.11 -7.53 2.86
N GLN A 16 -15.18 -6.59 2.97
CA GLN A 16 -14.68 -5.84 1.81
C GLN A 16 -13.72 -6.66 0.96
N LYS A 17 -12.90 -7.51 1.60
CA LYS A 17 -11.96 -8.40 0.91
C LYS A 17 -12.68 -9.41 0.04
N LEU A 18 -13.82 -9.93 0.49
CA LEU A 18 -14.65 -10.88 -0.25
C LEU A 18 -15.18 -10.32 -1.57
N GLN A 19 -15.36 -9.00 -1.66
CA GLN A 19 -15.85 -8.31 -2.88
C GLN A 19 -14.71 -8.05 -3.89
N LEU A 20 -13.45 -8.19 -3.51
CA LEU A 20 -12.31 -7.86 -4.38
C LEU A 20 -12.13 -8.78 -5.60
N PRO A 21 -12.44 -10.10 -5.55
CA PRO A 21 -12.40 -10.96 -6.73
C PRO A 21 -13.40 -10.51 -7.79
N GLU A 22 -14.67 -10.31 -7.40
CA GLU A 22 -15.73 -9.82 -8.29
C GLU A 22 -15.35 -8.48 -8.94
N LEU A 23 -14.77 -7.56 -8.16
CA LEU A 23 -14.30 -6.26 -8.67
C LEU A 23 -13.13 -6.35 -9.66
N LYS A 24 -12.42 -7.48 -9.72
CA LYS A 24 -11.24 -7.69 -10.57
C LYS A 24 -11.53 -8.49 -11.83
N GLU A 25 -12.65 -9.21 -11.88
CA GLU A 25 -13.04 -10.02 -13.01
C GLU A 25 -13.54 -9.15 -14.17
N ASP A 26 -14.39 -8.17 -13.86
CA ASP A 26 -15.05 -7.34 -14.87
C ASP A 26 -14.75 -5.85 -14.73
N LEU A 27 -15.04 -5.11 -15.81
CA LEU A 27 -15.09 -3.65 -15.77
C LEU A 27 -16.19 -3.21 -14.80
N VAL A 28 -15.80 -2.44 -13.78
CA VAL A 28 -16.75 -1.98 -12.76
C VAL A 28 -17.23 -0.59 -13.13
N LYS A 29 -18.54 -0.44 -13.31
CA LYS A 29 -19.17 0.88 -13.42
C LYS A 29 -19.29 1.51 -12.04
N LEU A 30 -18.62 2.64 -11.84
CA LEU A 30 -18.70 3.40 -10.59
C LEU A 30 -20.06 4.09 -10.50
N LYS A 31 -20.88 3.72 -9.50
CA LYS A 31 -22.25 4.25 -9.32
C LYS A 31 -22.33 5.79 -9.21
N TRP A 32 -21.28 6.44 -8.72
CA TRP A 32 -21.27 7.88 -8.42
C TRP A 32 -20.62 8.75 -9.51
N SER A 33 -19.76 8.17 -10.37
CA SER A 33 -19.15 8.89 -11.50
C SER A 33 -19.73 8.46 -12.84
N GLY A 34 -20.34 7.27 -12.93
CA GLY A 34 -20.85 6.69 -14.17
C GLY A 34 -19.75 6.11 -15.08
N GLU A 35 -18.49 6.22 -14.68
CA GLU A 35 -17.33 5.77 -15.45
C GLU A 35 -17.07 4.27 -15.29
N TRP A 36 -16.49 3.67 -16.32
CA TRP A 36 -15.98 2.30 -16.31
C TRP A 36 -14.54 2.28 -15.84
N TRP A 37 -14.24 1.50 -14.82
CA TRP A 37 -12.90 1.35 -14.26
C TRP A 37 -12.44 -0.10 -14.34
N ASP A 38 -11.18 -0.27 -14.77
CA ASP A 38 -10.52 -1.58 -14.80
C ASP A 38 -9.60 -1.74 -13.57
N PHE A 39 -9.93 -2.71 -12.71
CA PHE A 39 -9.12 -3.06 -11.54
C PHE A 39 -8.13 -4.21 -11.79
N SER A 40 -8.11 -4.81 -12.99
CA SER A 40 -7.23 -5.91 -13.38
C SER A 40 -5.74 -5.51 -13.33
N GLY A 41 -5.46 -4.23 -13.61
CA GLY A 41 -4.14 -3.61 -13.55
C GLY A 41 -3.66 -3.31 -12.11
N VAL A 42 -4.55 -3.34 -11.12
CA VAL A 42 -4.19 -3.01 -9.74
C VAL A 42 -3.71 -4.25 -8.98
N TYR A 43 -2.58 -4.15 -8.30
CA TYR A 43 -2.06 -5.26 -7.49
C TYR A 43 -2.99 -5.56 -6.30
N SER A 44 -3.29 -6.83 -6.06
CA SER A 44 -4.30 -7.27 -5.08
C SER A 44 -4.01 -6.82 -3.65
N THR A 45 -2.74 -6.78 -3.25
CA THR A 45 -2.37 -6.33 -1.89
C THR A 45 -2.67 -4.84 -1.69
N MET A 46 -2.63 -4.02 -2.75
CA MET A 46 -2.96 -2.59 -2.63
C MET A 46 -4.42 -2.39 -2.29
N LEU A 47 -5.31 -3.13 -2.97
CA LEU A 47 -6.75 -3.06 -2.71
C LEU A 47 -7.05 -3.54 -1.29
N GLN A 48 -6.45 -4.66 -0.87
CA GLN A 48 -6.58 -5.14 0.51
C GLN A 48 -6.07 -4.12 1.53
N ASN A 49 -4.98 -3.40 1.23
CA ASN A 49 -4.47 -2.35 2.10
C ASN A 49 -5.42 -1.15 2.19
N ALA A 50 -6.12 -0.80 1.11
CA ALA A 50 -7.17 0.21 1.18
C ALA A 50 -8.28 -0.23 2.16
N CYS A 51 -8.74 -1.47 2.06
CA CYS A 51 -9.75 -2.04 2.98
C CYS A 51 -9.28 -2.02 4.44
N LYS A 52 -8.04 -2.46 4.72
CA LYS A 52 -7.45 -2.42 6.08
C LYS A 52 -7.40 -0.99 6.64
N ARG A 53 -7.11 0.02 5.81
CA ARG A 53 -7.07 1.42 6.24
C ARG A 53 -8.44 1.94 6.63
N VAL A 54 -9.48 1.54 5.92
CA VAL A 54 -10.87 1.89 6.26
C VAL A 54 -11.25 1.28 7.60
N GLU A 55 -11.00 -0.02 7.79
CA GLU A 55 -11.28 -0.70 9.05
C GLU A 55 -10.51 -0.07 10.23
N ASN A 56 -9.22 0.21 10.05
CA ASN A 56 -8.40 0.84 11.09
C ASN A 56 -8.87 2.26 11.44
N ALA A 57 -9.33 3.04 10.45
CA ALA A 57 -9.90 4.36 10.70
C ALA A 57 -11.21 4.23 11.50
N TYR A 58 -12.05 3.25 11.17
CA TYR A 58 -13.30 3.00 11.87
C TYR A 58 -13.07 2.47 13.30
N LYS A 59 -12.11 1.57 13.50
CA LYS A 59 -11.69 1.09 14.82
C LYS A 59 -11.22 2.23 15.72
N ARG A 60 -10.47 3.19 15.19
CA ARG A 60 -10.05 4.40 15.92
C ARG A 60 -11.24 5.29 16.29
N PHE A 61 -12.17 5.48 15.36
CA PHE A 61 -13.40 6.21 15.61
C PHE A 61 -14.24 5.59 16.74
N VAL A 62 -14.39 4.26 16.75
CA VAL A 62 -15.17 3.54 17.78
C VAL A 62 -14.45 3.52 19.13
N ARG A 63 -13.12 3.33 19.14
CA ARG A 63 -12.34 3.23 20.38
C ARG A 63 -12.27 4.57 21.14
N GLY A 64 -12.32 5.70 20.44
CA GLY A 64 -12.09 7.02 21.03
C GLY A 64 -10.62 7.26 21.37
N ASP A 65 -10.27 8.52 21.66
CA ASP A 65 -8.91 8.88 22.10
C ASP A 65 -8.73 8.61 23.59
N LYS A 66 -7.47 8.37 24.02
CA LYS A 66 -7.12 8.15 25.43
C LYS A 66 -7.52 9.33 26.34
N ASN A 67 -7.72 10.52 25.76
CA ASN A 67 -8.07 11.75 26.46
C ASN A 67 -9.58 11.94 26.62
N GLY A 68 -10.41 10.93 26.34
CA GLY A 68 -11.87 10.99 26.47
C GLY A 68 -12.58 11.78 25.37
N THR A 69 -11.83 12.46 24.49
CA THR A 69 -12.40 13.12 23.31
C THR A 69 -12.77 12.10 22.24
N ARG A 70 -13.99 12.25 21.70
CA ARG A 70 -14.48 11.43 20.59
C ARG A 70 -13.66 11.74 19.33
N SER A 71 -12.94 10.76 18.81
CA SER A 71 -12.34 10.86 17.48
C SER A 71 -13.46 11.13 16.46
N GLY A 72 -13.23 12.06 15.53
CA GLY A 72 -14.23 12.41 14.50
C GLY A 72 -14.51 11.25 13.53
N LYS A 73 -15.71 11.24 12.91
CA LYS A 73 -16.10 10.21 11.92
C LYS A 73 -15.07 10.17 10.77
N PRO A 74 -14.62 8.98 10.32
CA PRO A 74 -13.69 8.87 9.22
C PRO A 74 -14.22 9.56 7.97
N ARG A 75 -13.43 10.48 7.41
CA ARG A 75 -13.77 11.21 6.17
C ARG A 75 -13.16 10.53 4.94
N PHE A 76 -13.85 10.64 3.81
CA PHE A 76 -13.30 10.21 2.52
C PHE A 76 -12.09 11.09 2.13
N LYS A 77 -11.02 10.45 1.63
CA LYS A 77 -9.85 11.16 1.11
C LYS A 77 -10.05 11.37 -0.40
N SER A 78 -10.03 12.62 -0.82
CA SER A 78 -9.89 12.98 -2.24
C SER A 78 -8.61 12.38 -2.83
N GLN A 79 -8.58 12.22 -4.15
CA GLN A 79 -7.44 11.71 -4.90
C GLN A 79 -6.12 12.42 -4.52
N SER A 80 -6.15 13.76 -4.41
CA SER A 80 -5.00 14.59 -4.02
C SER A 80 -4.43 14.30 -2.62
N ARG A 81 -5.28 13.76 -1.71
CA ARG A 81 -4.90 13.42 -0.33
C ARG A 81 -4.52 11.95 -0.17
N TYR A 82 -4.79 11.10 -1.15
CA TYR A 82 -4.42 9.69 -1.12
C TYR A 82 -3.03 9.47 -1.69
N ARG A 83 -2.01 9.85 -0.92
CA ARG A 83 -0.62 9.89 -1.42
C ARG A 83 0.16 8.60 -1.25
N THR A 84 -0.33 7.58 -0.57
CA THR A 84 0.49 6.40 -0.22
C THR A 84 -0.10 5.12 -0.79
N LEU A 85 0.67 4.48 -1.67
CA LEU A 85 0.41 3.13 -2.17
C LEU A 85 1.42 2.16 -1.54
N VAL A 86 0.92 0.99 -1.15
CA VAL A 86 1.70 0.03 -0.37
C VAL A 86 1.66 -1.34 -1.05
N PHE A 87 2.84 -1.82 -1.40
CA PHE A 87 3.09 -3.18 -1.84
C PHE A 87 3.58 -4.00 -0.64
N ASP A 88 2.73 -4.89 -0.15
CA ASP A 88 3.08 -5.82 0.92
C ASP A 88 3.58 -7.13 0.32
N GLY A 89 4.43 -7.84 1.08
CA GLY A 89 4.97 -9.13 0.65
C GLY A 89 6.00 -8.99 -0.46
N ALA A 90 6.83 -7.95 -0.41
CA ALA A 90 7.90 -7.78 -1.38
C ALA A 90 8.85 -8.98 -1.32
N LYS A 91 9.11 -9.59 -2.47
CA LYS A 91 10.04 -10.72 -2.61
C LYS A 91 11.39 -10.21 -3.11
N ASN A 92 12.46 -10.93 -2.79
CA ASN A 92 13.80 -10.59 -3.30
C ASN A 92 13.85 -10.56 -4.84
N ASN A 93 13.01 -11.33 -5.53
CA ASN A 93 12.92 -11.32 -6.99
C ASN A 93 12.47 -9.98 -7.59
N TRP A 94 11.86 -9.11 -6.79
CA TRP A 94 11.46 -7.75 -7.21
C TRP A 94 12.65 -6.78 -7.18
N LEU A 95 13.74 -7.10 -6.47
CA LEU A 95 14.99 -6.34 -6.53
C LEU A 95 15.72 -6.66 -7.82
N LYS A 96 16.01 -5.63 -8.60
CA LYS A 96 17.02 -5.68 -9.65
C LYS A 96 18.12 -4.69 -9.26
N PHE A 97 19.28 -5.22 -8.90
CA PHE A 97 20.44 -4.41 -8.55
C PHE A 97 21.08 -3.89 -9.83
N CYS A 98 20.92 -2.61 -10.12
CA CYS A 98 21.77 -1.89 -11.08
C CYS A 98 22.26 -0.63 -10.39
N THR A 99 23.44 -0.74 -9.82
CA THR A 99 24.02 0.28 -8.96
C THR A 99 24.98 1.13 -9.78
N ILE A 100 24.51 2.25 -10.35
CA ILE A 100 25.41 3.31 -10.81
C ILE A 100 25.77 4.13 -9.56
N ASN A 101 27.02 4.02 -9.09
CA ASN A 101 27.57 4.78 -7.95
C ASN A 101 26.85 4.63 -6.59
N GLY A 102 26.24 3.48 -6.29
CA GLY A 102 25.64 3.20 -4.97
C GLY A 102 24.26 3.82 -4.72
N ARG A 103 23.71 4.57 -5.68
CA ARG A 103 22.58 5.51 -5.43
C ARG A 103 21.27 5.16 -6.13
N TRP A 104 21.30 4.26 -7.10
CA TRP A 104 20.14 3.91 -7.91
C TRP A 104 19.79 2.44 -7.69
N LEU A 105 18.49 2.18 -7.54
CA LEU A 105 17.90 0.86 -7.37
C LEU A 105 16.77 0.71 -8.39
N TYR A 106 16.72 -0.43 -9.07
CA TYR A 106 15.62 -0.74 -9.98
C TYR A 106 14.74 -1.80 -9.32
N LEU A 107 13.45 -1.50 -9.19
CA LEU A 107 12.48 -2.42 -8.61
C LEU A 107 11.52 -2.88 -9.70
N ASN A 108 11.39 -4.18 -9.89
CA ASN A 108 10.34 -4.74 -10.73
C ASN A 108 9.07 -4.93 -9.88
N LEU A 109 8.14 -3.98 -9.98
CA LEU A 109 6.88 -4.00 -9.23
C LEU A 109 5.81 -4.78 -10.01
N PRO A 110 4.99 -5.60 -9.34
CA PRO A 110 3.92 -6.30 -10.02
C PRO A 110 2.93 -5.29 -10.61
N LYS A 111 2.54 -5.51 -11.87
CA LYS A 111 1.62 -4.68 -12.67
C LYS A 111 2.08 -3.24 -12.99
N LEU A 112 3.09 -2.69 -12.30
CA LEU A 112 3.70 -1.40 -12.64
C LEU A 112 4.98 -1.53 -13.48
N GLY A 113 5.62 -2.70 -13.49
CA GLY A 113 6.87 -2.94 -14.21
C GLY A 113 8.10 -2.38 -13.50
N LEU A 114 9.13 -2.08 -14.28
CA LEU A 114 10.43 -1.62 -13.76
C LEU A 114 10.37 -0.15 -13.33
N VAL A 115 10.66 0.12 -12.06
CA VAL A 115 10.68 1.47 -11.50
C VAL A 115 12.06 1.80 -10.95
N LYS A 116 12.58 2.96 -11.37
CA LYS A 116 13.82 3.54 -10.88
C LYS A 116 13.58 4.24 -9.54
N VAL A 117 14.34 3.85 -8.52
CA VAL A 117 14.30 4.41 -7.17
C VAL A 117 15.67 5.00 -6.86
N ARG A 118 15.69 6.23 -6.39
CA ARG A 118 16.89 6.85 -5.82
C ARG A 118 16.95 6.48 -4.35
N SER A 119 18.00 5.77 -3.95
CA SER A 119 18.23 5.46 -2.54
C SER A 119 18.91 6.65 -1.87
N HIS A 120 18.40 7.06 -0.71
CA HIS A 120 19.08 8.05 0.13
C HIS A 120 20.31 7.44 0.82
N ARG A 121 20.26 6.15 1.16
CA ARG A 121 21.35 5.43 1.81
C ARG A 121 21.75 4.22 0.96
N PRO A 122 23.05 3.87 0.90
CA PRO A 122 23.47 2.61 0.31
C PRO A 122 22.82 1.45 1.06
N LEU A 123 22.37 0.41 0.34
CA LEU A 123 21.78 -0.78 0.93
C LEU A 123 22.90 -1.74 1.36
N PRO A 124 22.82 -2.34 2.56
CA PRO A 124 23.80 -3.31 3.02
C PRO A 124 23.71 -4.63 2.22
N VAL A 125 24.81 -5.36 2.17
CA VAL A 125 24.88 -6.70 1.55
C VAL A 125 23.99 -7.65 2.37
N GLY A 126 23.14 -8.44 1.69
CA GLY A 126 22.18 -9.35 2.34
C GLY A 126 20.83 -8.73 2.72
N PHE A 127 20.53 -7.52 2.25
CA PHE A 127 19.24 -6.87 2.51
C PHE A 127 18.05 -7.63 1.91
N THR A 128 17.06 -7.94 2.75
CA THR A 128 15.81 -8.60 2.33
C THR A 128 14.68 -7.57 2.23
N LEU A 129 14.02 -7.50 1.08
CA LEU A 129 12.84 -6.64 0.94
C LEU A 129 11.68 -7.17 1.74
N LYS A 130 10.96 -6.28 2.42
CA LYS A 130 9.69 -6.60 3.08
C LYS A 130 8.53 -5.86 2.48
N GLN A 131 8.71 -4.56 2.26
CA GLN A 131 7.63 -3.68 1.87
C GLN A 131 8.14 -2.53 1.00
N VAL A 132 7.38 -2.20 -0.03
CA VAL A 132 7.63 -1.01 -0.85
C VAL A 132 6.45 -0.06 -0.70
N ARG A 133 6.73 1.19 -0.33
CA ARG A 133 5.73 2.24 -0.19
C ARG A 133 6.03 3.34 -1.18
N ARG A 134 5.10 3.62 -2.09
CA ARG A 134 5.17 4.79 -2.96
C ARG A 134 4.37 5.91 -2.30
N LEU A 135 5.04 6.95 -1.83
CA LEU A 135 4.44 8.27 -1.73
C LEU A 135 4.31 8.85 -3.14
N CYS A 136 3.22 9.55 -3.43
CA CYS A 136 2.96 10.20 -4.72
C CYS A 136 4.08 11.17 -5.14
N SER A 137 4.98 11.53 -4.23
CA SER A 137 6.20 12.32 -4.46
C SER A 137 7.52 11.57 -4.20
N MET A 138 7.53 10.39 -3.58
CA MET A 138 8.77 9.69 -3.20
C MET A 138 8.56 8.18 -3.00
N MET A 139 9.48 7.33 -3.43
CA MET A 139 9.42 5.89 -3.14
C MET A 139 10.28 5.57 -1.91
N SER A 140 9.69 4.95 -0.88
CA SER A 140 10.38 4.46 0.31
C SER A 140 10.34 2.94 0.38
N VAL A 141 11.50 2.33 0.57
CA VAL A 141 11.69 0.89 0.59
C VAL A 141 12.08 0.48 2.01
N PHE A 142 11.39 -0.52 2.55
CA PHE A 142 11.66 -1.07 3.88
C PHE A 142 12.04 -2.54 3.76
N GLY A 143 13.07 -2.95 4.50
CA GLY A 143 13.54 -4.32 4.54
C GLY A 143 14.30 -4.61 5.82
N ASN A 144 14.53 -5.89 6.07
CA ASN A 144 15.30 -6.33 7.22
C ASN A 144 16.73 -6.64 6.80
N ILE A 145 17.66 -6.26 7.68
CA ILE A 145 19.04 -6.71 7.65
C ILE A 145 19.08 -7.99 8.50
N PRO A 146 19.48 -9.15 7.95
CA PRO A 146 19.77 -10.30 8.80
C PRO A 146 20.94 -9.91 9.72
N LEU A 147 20.76 -10.08 11.03
CA LEU A 147 21.86 -9.97 11.97
C LEU A 147 22.87 -11.07 11.62
N ILE A 148 24.05 -10.70 11.15
CA ILE A 148 25.14 -11.65 10.96
C ILE A 148 25.49 -12.15 12.37
N PRO A 149 25.38 -13.47 12.66
CA PRO A 149 25.75 -13.99 13.96
C PRO A 149 27.25 -13.75 14.17
N SER A 150 27.60 -13.19 15.33
CA SER A 150 28.95 -12.77 15.73
C SER A 150 29.98 -13.91 15.84
N SER A 151 29.62 -15.14 15.47
CA SER A 151 30.41 -16.36 15.62
C SER A 151 31.35 -16.64 14.43
N LEU A 152 31.51 -15.70 13.49
CA LEU A 152 32.38 -15.84 12.30
C LEU A 152 33.43 -14.73 12.18
N LEU A 153 33.68 -13.98 13.25
CA LEU A 153 34.75 -12.96 13.34
C LEU A 153 35.81 -13.31 14.40
N GLY A 154 36.00 -14.61 14.67
CA GLY A 154 37.08 -15.14 15.52
C GLY A 154 38.10 -15.90 14.69
#